data_AF-A0A3A9VUE2-F1
#
_entry.id   AF-A0A3A9VUE2-F1
#
_cell.length_a   1.000
_cell.length_b   1.000
_cell.length_c   1.000
_cell.angle_alpha   90.00
_cell.angle_beta   90.00
_cell.angle_gamma   90.00
#
_symmetry.space_group_name_H-M   'P 1'
#
loop_
_entity.id
_entity.type
_entity.pdbx_description
1 polymer ?
#
loop_
_entity_poly.entity_id
_entity_poly.type
_entity_poly.pdbx_seq_one_letter_code
_entity_poly.pdbx_strand_id
1 'polypeptide(L)' 'MAFSPDGSTLATPSDDGSVRLWDVALPDAEEITRRIRRALERDFTDEERPQYLMGMADEPVCPTSLAT' A
#
# COMPACT_ATOMS: atom_id res chain seq x y z
N MET A 1 -18.10 10.07 8.27
CA MET A 1 -17.12 8.96 8.18
C MET A 1 -16.10 9.18 9.27
N ALA A 2 -15.63 8.13 9.93
CA ALA A 2 -14.69 8.24 11.04
C ALA A 2 -13.85 6.97 11.21
N PHE A 3 -12.62 7.12 11.69
CA PHE A 3 -11.78 6.02 12.13
C PHE A 3 -11.89 5.82 13.64
N SER A 4 -11.69 4.59 14.10
CA SER A 4 -11.46 4.30 15.52
C SER A 4 -10.12 4.91 15.98
N PRO A 5 -9.95 5.25 17.27
CA PRO A 5 -8.71 5.83 17.78
C PRO A 5 -7.46 4.97 17.58
N ASP A 6 -7.62 3.65 17.53
CA ASP A 6 -6.58 2.67 17.25
C ASP A 6 -6.35 2.42 15.74
N GLY A 7 -7.15 3.05 14.88
CA GLY A 7 -7.04 2.96 13.42
C GLY A 7 -7.45 1.62 12.81
N SER A 8 -7.95 0.67 13.62
CA SER A 8 -8.31 -0.69 13.15
C SER A 8 -9.64 -0.75 12.40
N THR A 9 -10.53 0.21 12.64
CA THR A 9 -11.90 0.20 12.12
C THR A 9 -12.26 1.52 11.45
N LEU A 10 -12.84 1.44 10.24
CA LEU A 10 -13.45 2.58 9.54
C LEU A 10 -14.97 2.48 9.60
N ALA A 11 -15.63 3.55 10.03
CA ALA A 11 -17.08 3.69 10.01
C ALA A 11 -17.54 4.59 8.85
N THR A 12 -18.40 4.06 8.00
CA THR A 12 -19.01 4.80 6.88
C THR A 12 -20.54 4.75 6.95
N PRO A 13 -21.24 5.88 6.71
CA PRO A 13 -22.68 5.83 6.49
C PRO A 13 -22.98 5.10 5.18
N SER A 14 -24.16 4.49 5.11
CA SER A 14 -24.68 3.78 3.95
C SER A 14 -26.03 4.38 3.55
N ASP A 15 -26.37 4.33 2.26
CA ASP A 15 -27.60 4.95 1.72
C ASP A 15 -28.89 4.29 2.24
N ASP A 16 -28.78 3.08 2.79
CA ASP A 16 -29.86 2.35 3.46
C ASP A 16 -30.12 2.82 4.90
N GLY A 17 -29.47 3.90 5.34
CA GLY A 17 -29.59 4.45 6.69
C GLY A 17 -28.81 3.69 7.75
N SER A 18 -28.03 2.67 7.37
CA SER A 18 -27.15 1.94 8.28
C SER A 18 -25.74 2.53 8.34
N VAL A 19 -24.96 2.10 9.34
CA VAL A 19 -23.52 2.35 9.42
C VAL A 19 -22.79 1.04 9.14
N ARG A 20 -21.86 1.08 8.18
CA ARG A 20 -20.96 -0.03 7.88
C ARG A 20 -19.64 0.16 8.62
N LEU A 21 -19.21 -0.90 9.28
CA LEU A 21 -17.90 -0.99 9.91
C LEU A 21 -17.00 -1.85 9.02
N TRP A 22 -15.83 -1.32 8.70
CA TRP A 22 -14.81 -1.97 7.90
C TRP A 22 -13.61 -2.25 8.78
N ASP A 23 -13.20 -3.51 8.85
CA ASP A 23 -11.89 -3.86 9.39
C ASP A 23 -10.83 -3.46 8.37
N VAL A 24 -9.94 -2.55 8.79
CA VAL A 24 -8.84 -2.04 7.98
C VAL A 24 -7.49 -2.34 8.64
N ALA A 25 -7.48 -3.16 9.69
CA ALA A 25 -6.26 -3.59 10.34
C ALA A 25 -5.39 -4.36 9.34
N LEU A 26 -4.24 -3.79 9.01
CA LEU A 26 -3.25 -4.47 8.19
C LEU A 26 -2.41 -5.39 9.10
N PRO A 27 -1.96 -6.55 8.59
CA PRO A 27 -0.95 -7.34 9.30
C PRO A 27 0.36 -6.54 9.40
N ASP A 28 1.35 -7.07 10.10
CA ASP A 28 2.64 -6.39 10.22
C ASP A 28 3.24 -6.06 8.83
N ALA A 29 4.04 -5.00 8.76
CA ALA A 29 4.61 -4.51 7.51
C ALA A 29 5.42 -5.60 6.77
N GLU A 30 6.10 -6.50 7.49
CA GLU A 30 6.83 -7.61 6.89
C GLU A 30 5.90 -8.60 6.19
N GLU A 31 4.79 -8.99 6.84
CA GLU A 31 3.75 -9.82 6.23
C GLU A 31 3.15 -9.16 4.99
N ILE A 32 2.81 -7.87 5.07
CA ILE A 32 2.28 -7.12 3.91
C ILE A 32 3.29 -7.16 2.76
N THR A 33 4.54 -6.79 3.01
CA THR A 33 5.60 -6.80 1.99
C THR A 33 5.78 -8.20 1.40
N ARG A 34 5.75 -9.25 2.22
CA ARG A 34 5.89 -10.64 1.75
C ARG A 34 4.72 -11.06 0.87
N ARG A 35 3.48 -10.71 1.24
CA ARG A 35 2.28 -10.99 0.46
C ARG A 35 2.30 -10.25 -0.87
N ILE A 36 2.65 -8.96 -0.85
CA ILE A 36 2.79 -8.15 -2.06
C ILE A 36 3.86 -8.75 -2.99
N ARG A 37 5.05 -9.09 -2.46
CA ARG A 37 6.13 -9.74 -3.24
C ARG A 37 5.71 -11.08 -3.83
N ARG A 38 4.89 -11.85 -3.12
CA ARG A 38 4.40 -13.14 -3.61
C ARG A 38 3.34 -12.97 -4.71
N ALA A 39 2.45 -11.98 -4.57
CA ALA A 39 1.35 -11.74 -5.49
C ALA A 39 1.78 -10.98 -6.75
N LEU A 40 2.72 -10.05 -6.59
CA LEU A 40 3.46 -9.47 -7.70
C LEU A 40 4.52 -10.49 -8.12
N GLU A 41 4.13 -11.44 -8.94
CA GLU A 41 4.99 -12.52 -9.47
C GLU A 41 6.21 -11.99 -10.26
N ARG A 42 6.38 -10.66 -10.40
CA ARG A 42 7.57 -9.99 -10.96
C ARG A 42 7.73 -8.58 -10.40
N ASP A 43 8.97 -8.10 -10.41
CA ASP A 43 9.25 -6.67 -10.33
C ASP A 43 8.65 -5.95 -11.56
N PHE A 44 8.11 -4.74 -11.36
CA PHE A 44 7.67 -3.89 -12.46
C PHE A 44 8.85 -3.52 -13.34
N THR A 45 8.69 -3.66 -14.65
CA THR A 45 9.73 -3.20 -15.59
C THR A 45 9.84 -1.67 -15.59
N ASP A 46 10.95 -1.14 -16.08
CA ASP A 46 11.14 0.32 -16.20
C ASP A 46 10.05 1.00 -17.05
N GLU A 47 9.45 0.28 -17.99
CA GLU A 47 8.32 0.75 -18.82
C GLU A 47 6.98 0.77 -18.04
N GLU A 48 6.76 -0.19 -17.13
CA GLU A 48 5.53 -0.28 -16.35
C GLU A 48 5.50 0.70 -15.17
N ARG A 49 6.66 1.00 -14.60
CA ARG A 49 6.82 1.93 -13.47
C ARG A 49 6.14 3.30 -13.68
N PRO A 50 6.35 4.05 -14.78
CA PRO A 50 5.71 5.35 -14.97
C PRO A 50 4.19 5.28 -15.13
N GLN A 51 3.64 4.12 -15.53
CA GLN A 51 2.20 3.93 -15.67
C GLN A 51 1.51 3.71 -14.31
N TYR A 52 2.16 3.01 -13.38
CA TYR A 52 1.55 2.61 -12.10
C TYR A 52 2.06 3.40 -10.90
N LEU A 53 3.27 3.95 -10.94
CA LEU A 53 3.90 4.69 -9.85
C LEU A 53 3.94 6.18 -10.15
N MET A 54 2.76 6.78 -10.32
CA MET A 54 2.65 8.20 -10.65
C MET A 54 3.09 9.07 -9.46
N GLY A 55 4.26 9.73 -9.58
CA GLY A 55 4.76 10.74 -8.63
C GLY A 55 5.97 10.36 -7.77
N MET A 56 6.52 9.15 -7.89
CA MET A 56 7.86 8.85 -7.36
C MET A 56 8.87 8.99 -8.49
N ALA A 57 9.79 9.95 -8.37
CA ALA A 57 10.91 10.07 -9.31
C ALA A 57 11.68 8.75 -9.36
N ASP A 58 12.25 8.47 -10.54
CA ASP A 58 13.08 7.29 -10.88
C ASP A 58 14.41 7.27 -10.09
N GLU A 59 14.39 7.61 -8.80
CA GLU A 59 15.57 7.51 -7.97
C GLU A 59 15.75 6.03 -7.61
N PRO A 60 16.92 5.43 -7.92
CA PRO A 60 17.16 4.05 -7.59
C PRO A 60 17.02 3.88 -6.07
N VAL A 61 16.07 3.02 -5.66
CA VAL A 61 15.75 2.72 -4.26
C VAL A 61 16.98 2.32 -3.45
N CYS A 62 17.98 1.74 -4.12
CA CYS A 62 19.33 1.56 -3.61
C CYS A 62 20.24 2.62 -4.24
N PRO A 63 20.84 3.55 -3.46
CA PRO A 63 21.97 4.30 -3.99
C PRO A 63 23.08 3.29 -4.27
N THR A 64 23.50 3.18 -5.52
CA THR A 64 24.75 2.48 -5.85
C THR A 64 25.85 3.27 -5.16
N SER A 65 26.27 2.81 -3.99
CA SER A 65 27.44 3.34 -3.31
C SER A 65 28.61 3.15 -4.28
N LEU A 66 29.04 4.24 -4.91
CA LEU A 66 30.26 4.32 -5.68
C LEU A 66 31.41 4.04 -4.71
N ALA A 67 31.80 2.77 -4.62
CA ALA A 67 33.10 2.39 -4.10
C ALA A 67 34.14 2.88 -5.12
N THR A 68 34.84 3.96 -4.76
CA THR A 68 36.12 4.34 -5.36
C THR A 68 37.23 3.52 -4.72
#